data_AF-A0A9D3N8X9-F1
#
_entry.id   AF-A0A9D3N8X9-F1
#
_cell.length_a   1.000
_cell.length_b   1.000
_cell.length_c   1.000
_cell.angle_alpha   90.00
_cell.angle_beta   90.00
_cell.angle_gamma   90.00
#
_symmetry.space_group_name_H-M   'P 1'
#
loop_
_entity.id
_entity.type
_entity.pdbx_description
1 polymer ?
#
loop_
_entity_poly.entity_id
_entity_poly.type
_entity_poly.pdbx_seq_one_letter_code
_entity_poly.pdbx_strand_id
1 'polypeptide(L)' 'MLEENALRDAVVLVLANKQDLANAMPVHEMTEKLRLDTIKRRPWHIQSTCATNGTGLYEGLVWMADQIIKR' A
#
# COMPACT_ATOMS: atom_id res chain seq x y z
N MET A 1 -13.98 -3.47 7.29
CA MET A 1 -13.21 -3.24 6.06
C MET A 1 -12.43 -4.48 5.64
N LEU A 2 -11.17 -4.74 6.01
CA LEU A 2 -10.41 -5.87 5.42
C LEU A 2 -10.91 -7.29 5.80
N GLU A 3 -11.63 -7.42 6.90
CA GLU A 3 -12.26 -8.69 7.36
C GLU A 3 -13.58 -9.00 6.64
N GLU A 4 -14.07 -8.11 5.77
CA GLU A 4 -15.29 -8.38 5.00
C GLU A 4 -15.04 -9.50 4.00
N ASN A 5 -15.99 -10.44 3.90
CA ASN A 5 -15.86 -11.62 3.05
C ASN A 5 -15.59 -11.26 1.58
N ALA A 6 -16.20 -10.18 1.08
CA ALA A 6 -15.98 -9.69 -0.28
C ALA A 6 -14.51 -9.29 -0.55
N LEU A 7 -13.75 -9.00 0.50
CA LEU A 7 -12.35 -8.58 0.42
C LEU A 7 -11.37 -9.67 0.88
N ARG A 8 -11.82 -10.87 1.27
CA ARG A 8 -10.97 -11.93 1.83
C ARG A 8 -9.72 -12.20 1.00
N ASP A 9 -9.88 -12.10 -0.31
CA ASP A 9 -8.90 -12.44 -1.33
C ASP A 9 -8.31 -11.21 -2.04
N ALA A 10 -8.60 -10.00 -1.57
CA ALA A 10 -8.07 -8.79 -2.20
C ALA A 10 -6.55 -8.62 -1.91
N VAL A 11 -5.78 -8.26 -2.93
CA VAL A 11 -4.42 -7.72 -2.76
C VAL A 11 -4.53 -6.31 -2.19
N VAL A 12 -3.64 -5.95 -1.25
CA VAL A 12 -3.67 -4.63 -0.59
C VAL A 12 -2.45 -3.81 -1.01
N LEU A 13 -2.68 -2.71 -1.73
CA LEU A 13 -1.67 -1.67 -1.96
C LEU A 13 -2.02 -0.45 -1.12
N VAL A 14 -1.08 -0.01 -0.29
CA VAL A 14 -1.17 1.24 0.47
C VAL A 14 -0.29 2.28 -0.21
N LEU A 15 -0.91 3.30 -0.82
CA LEU A 15 -0.17 4.46 -1.31
C LEU A 15 0.04 5.43 -0.14
N ALA A 16 1.26 5.45 0.40
CA ALA A 16 1.69 6.41 1.42
C ALA A 16 1.84 7.79 0.76
N ASN A 17 0.71 8.45 0.53
CA ASN A 17 0.62 9.64 -0.30
C ASN A 17 1.05 10.93 0.45
N LYS A 18 1.30 12.00 -0.33
CA LYS A 18 1.72 13.34 0.12
C LYS A 18 3.14 13.40 0.69
N GLN A 19 4.04 12.55 0.19
CA GLN A 19 5.44 12.49 0.64
C GLN A 19 6.27 13.71 0.24
N ASP A 20 5.69 14.64 -0.52
CA ASP A 20 6.22 15.96 -0.83
C ASP A 20 6.12 16.96 0.35
N LEU A 21 5.27 16.70 1.34
CA LEU A 21 5.09 17.60 2.48
C LEU A 21 6.25 17.46 3.48
N ALA A 22 6.72 18.59 4.02
CA ALA A 22 7.86 18.61 4.96
C ALA A 22 7.64 17.79 6.25
N ASN A 23 6.38 17.59 6.63
CA ASN A 23 5.97 16.81 7.80
C ASN A 23 5.30 15.48 7.42
N ALA A 24 5.55 14.97 6.21
CA ALA A 24 5.03 13.68 5.79
C ALA A 24 5.56 12.57 6.71
N MET A 25 4.65 11.70 7.13
CA MET A 25 5.01 10.54 7.95
C MET A 25 5.81 9.53 7.10
N PRO A 26 6.97 9.04 7.59
CA PRO A 26 7.73 8.02 6.90
C PRO A 26 6.95 6.70 6.76
N VAL A 27 7.23 5.96 5.68
CA VAL A 27 6.57 4.68 5.38
C VAL A 27 6.68 3.66 6.53
N HIS A 28 7.82 3.59 7.21
CA HIS A 28 8.03 2.65 8.32
C HIS A 28 7.10 2.95 9.51
N GLU A 29 6.97 4.23 9.89
CA GLU A 29 6.06 4.65 10.97
C GLU A 29 4.59 4.39 10.58
N MET A 30 4.24 4.62 9.32
CA MET A 30 2.90 4.32 8.80
C MET A 30 2.58 2.82 8.84
N THR A 31 3.57 1.98 8.52
CA THR A 31 3.45 0.51 8.58
C THR A 31 3.09 0.04 9.99
N GLU A 32 3.76 0.60 11.00
CA GLU A 32 3.49 0.30 12.41
C GLU A 32 2.12 0.82 12.86
N LYS A 33 1.78 2.08 12.58
CA LYS A 33 0.51 2.68 13.01
C LYS A 33 -0.70 2.02 12.38
N LEU A 34 -0.59 1.63 11.10
CA LEU A 34 -1.64 0.90 10.39
C LEU A 34 -1.60 -0.61 10.69
N ARG A 35 -0.60 -1.08 11.45
CA ARG A 35 -0.41 -2.49 11.81
C ARG A 35 -0.39 -3.40 10.58
N LEU A 36 0.24 -2.96 9.50
CA LEU A 36 0.24 -3.71 8.23
C LEU A 36 0.95 -5.06 8.38
N ASP A 37 1.90 -5.15 9.30
CA ASP A 37 2.59 -6.37 9.70
C ASP A 37 1.64 -7.46 10.23
N THR A 38 0.45 -7.08 10.74
CA THR A 38 -0.57 -8.03 11.19
C THR A 38 -1.33 -8.69 10.04
N ILE A 39 -1.23 -8.17 8.82
CA ILE A 39 -1.83 -8.74 7.62
C ILE A 39 -0.99 -9.96 7.18
N LYS A 40 -1.46 -11.17 7.54
CA LYS A 40 -0.75 -12.42 7.24
C LYS A 40 -1.33 -13.23 6.08
N ARG A 41 -2.62 -13.07 5.76
CA ARG A 41 -3.37 -13.98 4.87
C ARG A 41 -3.48 -13.52 3.41
N ARG A 42 -2.89 -12.37 3.07
CA ARG A 42 -2.97 -11.78 1.73
C ARG A 42 -1.71 -10.98 1.43
N PRO A 43 -1.31 -10.86 0.15
CA PRO A 43 -0.24 -9.97 -0.24
C PRO A 43 -0.59 -8.52 0.11
N TRP A 44 0.38 -7.81 0.68
CA TRP A 44 0.26 -6.38 0.91
C TRP A 44 1.59 -5.68 0.63
N HIS A 45 1.50 -4.41 0.26
CA HIS A 45 2.66 -3.53 0.09
C HIS A 45 2.29 -2.08 0.38
N ILE A 46 3.28 -1.31 0.78
CA ILE A 46 3.16 0.13 1.01
C ILE A 46 4.20 0.86 0.16
N GLN A 47 3.75 1.84 -0.60
CA GLN A 47 4.55 2.58 -1.57
C GLN A 47 4.54 4.07 -1.24
N SER A 48 5.72 4.64 -1.00
CA SER A 48 5.91 6.10 -0.88
C SER A 48 5.42 6.78 -2.15
N THR A 49 4.51 7.76 -2.02
CA THR A 49 3.78 8.32 -3.16
C THR A 49 3.60 9.84 -3.04
N CYS A 50 3.66 10.55 -4.17
CA CYS A 50 3.16 11.91 -4.32
C CYS A 50 2.23 11.99 -5.53
N ALA A 51 0.92 12.05 -5.28
CA ALA A 51 -0.08 12.00 -6.35
C ALA A 51 -0.03 13.19 -7.32
N THR A 52 0.41 14.37 -6.86
CA THR A 52 0.44 15.59 -7.69
C THR A 52 1.57 15.58 -8.73
N ASN A 53 2.69 14.91 -8.43
CA ASN A 53 3.80 14.77 -9.36
C ASN A 53 3.95 13.35 -9.94
N GLY A 54 3.13 12.40 -9.47
CA GLY A 54 3.07 11.01 -9.96
C GLY A 54 4.13 10.07 -9.37
N THR A 55 5.04 10.56 -8.51
CA THR A 55 6.09 9.74 -7.89
C THR A 55 5.48 8.57 -7.13
N GLY A 56 5.98 7.34 -7.36
CA GLY A 56 5.57 6.13 -6.65
C GLY A 56 4.28 5.49 -7.16
N LEU A 57 3.49 6.17 -8.01
CA LEU A 57 2.24 5.59 -8.52
C LEU A 57 2.50 4.41 -9.44
N TYR A 58 3.45 4.54 -10.36
CA TYR A 58 3.75 3.49 -11.33
C TYR A 58 4.30 2.24 -10.62
N GLU A 59 5.25 2.41 -9.71
CA GLU A 59 5.87 1.34 -8.94
C GLU A 59 4.83 0.57 -8.10
N GLY A 60 3.96 1.30 -7.41
CA GLY A 60 2.90 0.69 -6.60
C GLY A 60 1.91 -0.11 -7.46
N LEU A 61 1.48 0.45 -8.59
CA LEU A 61 0.53 -0.21 -9.49
C LEU A 61 1.15 -1.41 -10.22
N VAL A 62 2.44 -1.34 -10.59
CA VAL A 62 3.17 -2.47 -11.15
C VAL A 62 3.27 -3.60 -10.14
N TRP A 63 3.60 -3.30 -8.88
CA TRP A 63 3.60 -4.32 -7.82
C TRP A 63 2.22 -4.97 -7.68
N MET A 64 1.15 -4.17 -7.66
CA MET A 64 -0.21 -4.70 -7.54
C MET A 64 -0.60 -5.58 -8.73
N ALA A 65 -0.27 -5.17 -9.95
CA ALA A 65 -0.52 -5.95 -11.15
C ALA A 65 0.20 -7.30 -11.11
N ASP A 66 1.48 -7.31 -10.71
CA ASP A 66 2.26 -8.54 -10.53
C ASP A 66 1.62 -9.48 -9.49
N GLN A 67 1.12 -8.96 -8.36
CA GLN A 67 0.42 -9.78 -7.36
C GLN A 67 -0.92 -10.34 -7.85
N ILE A 68 -1.64 -9.60 -8.70
CA ILE A 68 -2.90 -10.07 -9.30
C ILE A 68 -2.64 -11.17 -10.32
N ILE A 69 -1.59 -11.04 -11.15
CA ILE A 69 -1.24 -12.02 -12.18
C ILE A 69 -0.68 -13.31 -11.59
N LYS A 70 0.02 -13.24 -10.45
CA LYS A 70 0.57 -14.41 -9.75
C LYS A 70 -0.48 -15.32 -9.09
N ARG A 71 -1.75 -14.91 -9.07
CA ARG A 71 -2.88 -15.73 -8.62
C ARG A 71 -3.47 -16.53 -9.76
#